data_AF-A0A513Q610-F1
#
_entry.id   AF-A0A513Q610-F1
#
_cell.length_a   1.000
_cell.length_b   1.000
_cell.length_c   1.000
_cell.angle_alpha   90.00
_cell.angle_beta   90.00
_cell.angle_gamma   90.00
#
_symmetry.space_group_name_H-M   'P 1'
#
loop_
_entity.id
_entity.type
_entity.pdbx_description
1 polymer ?
#
loop_
_entity_poly.entity_id
_entity_poly.type
_entity_poly.pdbx_seq_one_letter_code
_entity_poly.pdbx_strand_id
1 'polypeptide(L)' 'YYGLVFAMGAIVCLGSVVWAHHMFMVGLDVKTAVFFSSVT' A
#
# COMPACT_ATOMS: atom_id res chain seq x y z
N TYR A 1 -22.54 -9.18 4.70
CA TYR A 1 -22.28 -8.10 5.66
C TYR A 1 -20.86 -8.16 6.22
N TYR A 2 -20.50 -9.21 6.97
CA TYR A 2 -19.15 -9.35 7.54
C TYR A 2 -18.00 -9.18 6.54
N GLY A 3 -18.12 -9.69 5.30
CA GLY A 3 -17.11 -9.49 4.27
C GLY A 3 -16.83 -8.02 3.91
N LEU A 4 -17.88 -7.17 3.87
CA LEU A 4 -17.71 -5.72 3.65
C LEU A 4 -17.05 -5.05 4.86
N VAL A 5 -17.40 -5.46 6.07
CA VAL A 5 -16.78 -4.95 7.31
C VAL A 5 -15.28 -5.29 7.33
N PHE A 6 -14.91 -6.53 7.00
CA PHE A 6 -13.50 -6.93 6.89
C PHE A 6 -12.78 -6.24 5.74
N ALA A 7 -13.43 -6.01 4.60
CA ALA A 7 -12.85 -5.29 3.47
C ALA A 7 -12.54 -3.82 3.84
N MET A 8 -13.49 -3.12 4.47
CA MET A 8 -13.29 -1.75 4.94
C MET A 8 -12.17 -1.67 5.99
N GLY A 9 -12.13 -2.63 6.93
CA GLY A 9 -11.03 -2.73 7.90
C GLY A 9 -9.68 -2.96 7.23
N ALA A 10 -9.60 -3.86 6.26
CA ALA A 10 -8.38 -4.16 5.52
C ALA A 10 -7.88 -2.94 4.71
N ILE A 11 -8.78 -2.18 4.07
CA ILE A 11 -8.42 -0.97 3.32
C ILE A 11 -7.76 0.08 4.23
N VAL A 12 -8.31 0.31 5.42
CA VAL A 12 -7.72 1.26 6.39
C VAL A 12 -6.35 0.79 6.86
N CYS A 13 -6.25 -0.49 7.23
CA CYS A 13 -4.99 -1.06 7.70
C CYS A 13 -3.90 -1.00 6.62
N LEU A 14 -4.18 -1.47 5.39
CA LEU A 14 -3.22 -1.47 4.29
C LEU A 14 -2.89 -0.05 3.80
N GLY A 15 -3.86 0.87 3.84
CA GLY A 15 -3.68 2.28 3.48
C GLY A 15 -2.60 2.98 4.32
N SER A 16 -2.41 2.58 5.58
CA SER A 16 -1.35 3.13 6.44
C SER A 16 0.06 2.75 6.01
N VAL A 17 0.22 1.65 5.27
CA VAL A 17 1.53 1.10 4.89
C VAL A 17 1.99 1.61 3.53
N VAL A 18 1.07 1.94 2.62
CA VAL A 18 1.42 2.18 1.21
C VAL A 18 1.92 3.59 0.88
N TRP A 19 2.09 4.51 1.84
CA TRP A 19 2.43 5.93 1.56
C TRP A 19 3.61 6.14 0.60
N ALA A 20 4.55 5.19 0.59
CA ALA A 20 5.76 5.24 -0.22
C ALA A 20 5.50 5.27 -1.74
N HIS A 21 4.30 4.91 -2.20
CA HIS A 21 3.97 5.03 -3.62
C HIS A 21 3.96 6.49 -4.13
N HIS A 22 3.79 7.48 -3.25
CA HIS A 22 3.90 8.90 -3.63
C HIS A 22 5.35 9.38 -3.81
N MET A 23 6.35 8.59 -3.40
CA MET A 23 7.77 8.98 -3.35
C MET A 23 8.64 8.18 -4.33
N PHE A 24 8.08 7.61 -5.40
CA PHE A 24 8.86 6.84 -6.36
C PHE A 24 9.99 7.62 -7.05
N MET A 25 9.87 8.95 -7.17
CA MET A 25 10.87 9.79 -7.85
C MET A 25 12.00 10.34 -6.96
N VAL A 26 11.97 10.09 -5.64
CA VAL A 26 13.04 10.60 -4.74
C VAL A 26 14.24 9.65 -4.60
N GLY A 27 14.29 8.56 -5.37
CA GLY A 27 15.45 7.65 -5.41
C GLY A 27 15.35 6.42 -4.48
N LEU A 28 14.18 5.79 -4.42
CA LEU A 28 13.97 4.50 -3.75
C LEU A 28 14.78 3.37 -4.41
N ASP A 29 15.28 2.41 -3.62
CA ASP A 29 15.84 1.15 -4.14
C ASP A 29 14.79 0.42 -4.99
N VAL A 30 15.24 -0.20 -6.09
CA VAL A 30 14.40 -0.90 -7.07
C VAL A 30 13.53 -1.95 -6.40
N LYS A 31 14.05 -2.72 -5.45
CA LYS A 31 13.25 -3.74 -4.74
C LYS A 31 12.12 -3.12 -3.92
N THR A 32 12.40 -1.98 -3.29
CA THR A 32 11.41 -1.25 -2.49
C THR A 32 10.35 -0.63 -3.40
N ALA A 33 10.75 -0.07 -4.55
CA ALA A 33 9.82 0.46 -5.54
C ALA A 33 8.90 -0.63 -6.10
N VAL A 34 9.45 -1.81 -6.45
CA VAL A 34 8.67 -2.96 -6.93
C VAL A 34 7.72 -3.48 -5.84
N PHE A 35 8.16 -3.56 -4.59
CA PHE A 35 7.30 -3.94 -3.47
C PHE A 35 6.08 -3.01 -3.37
N PHE A 36 6.28 -1.70 -3.25
CA PHE A 36 5.17 -0.76 -3.13
C PHE A 36 4.30 -0.73 -4.40
N SER A 37 4.87 -0.88 -5.59
CA SER A 37 4.09 -1.01 -6.84
C SER A 37 3.22 -2.27 -6.91
N SER A 38 3.49 -3.30 -6.11
CA SER A 38 2.69 -4.53 -6.09
C SER A 38 1.58 -4.53 -5.03
N VAL A 39 1.69 -3.64 -4.03
CA VAL A 39 0.79 -3.60 -2.86
C VAL A 39 -0.24 -2.47 -2.97
N THR A 40 0.03 -1.45 -3.81
CA THR A 40 -0.94 -0.41 -4.21
C THR A 40 -1.48 -0.67 -5.60
#